data_AF-A0A8S4SPG2-F1
#
_entry.id   AF-A0A8S4SPG2-F1
#
_cell.length_a   1.000
_cell.length_b   1.000
_cell.length_c   1.000
_cell.angle_alpha   90.00
_cell.angle_beta   90.00
_cell.angle_gamma   90.00
#
_symmetry.space_group_name_H-M   'P 1'
#
loop_
_entity.id
_entity.type
_entity.pdbx_description
1 polymer ?
#
loop_
_entity_poly.entity_id
_entity_poly.type
_entity_poly.pdbx_seq_one_letter_code
_entity_poly.pdbx_strand_id
1 'polypeptide(L)' 'MITGHCSLNKHHSILGITDSPLRRACMETEETPIHVMLQCNGIAEQRAAHLGSSATLHEALDDLGAC' A
#
# COMPACT_ATOMS: atom_id res chain seq x y z
N MET A 1 4.64 3.46 -1.27
CA MET A 1 5.13 2.06 -1.47
C MET A 1 4.04 1.28 -2.15
N ILE A 2 4.34 0.59 -3.26
CA ILE A 2 3.30 -0.02 -4.10
C ILE A 2 3.30 -1.56 -4.00
N THR A 3 4.48 -2.22 -3.99
CA THR A 3 4.62 -3.66 -4.28
C THR A 3 5.15 -4.57 -3.15
N GLY A 4 5.43 -4.09 -1.93
CA GLY A 4 5.76 -4.99 -0.79
C GLY A 4 7.16 -4.83 -0.17
N HIS A 5 8.12 -4.18 -0.85
CA HIS A 5 9.39 -3.76 -0.23
C HIS A 5 9.21 -2.47 0.58
N CYS A 6 9.32 -2.56 1.92
CA CYS A 6 8.99 -1.47 2.85
C CYS A 6 10.18 -1.00 3.70
N SER A 7 10.38 0.32 3.73
CA SER A 7 10.90 1.02 4.91
C SER A 7 9.72 1.45 5.77
N LEU A 8 9.48 0.72 6.86
CA LEU A 8 8.34 0.94 7.74
C LEU A 8 8.65 1.97 8.83
N ASN A 9 7.78 2.96 9.01
CA ASN A 9 7.89 3.94 10.08
C ASN A 9 7.93 3.29 11.47
N LYS A 10 7.28 2.14 11.66
CA LYS A 10 7.43 1.37 12.91
C LYS A 10 8.90 0.98 13.17
N HIS A 11 9.59 0.44 12.17
CA HIS A 11 11.00 0.08 12.31
C HIS A 11 11.88 1.32 12.48
N HIS A 12 11.62 2.38 11.72
CA HIS A 12 12.38 3.62 11.83
C HIS A 12 12.19 4.29 13.20
N SER A 13 10.99 4.21 13.79
CA SER A 13 10.71 4.78 15.10
C SER A 13 11.45 4.00 16.20
N ILE A 14 11.47 2.67 16.12
CA ILE A 14 12.29 1.82 17.01
C ILE A 14 13.78 2.16 16.92
N LEU A 15 14.28 2.49 15.73
CA LEU A 15 15.67 2.88 15.50
C LEU A 15 15.97 4.36 15.81
N GLY A 16 14.97 5.15 16.21
CA GLY A 16 15.14 6.59 16.47
C GLY A 16 15.37 7.45 15.21
N ILE A 17 15.02 6.93 14.02
CA ILE A 17 15.15 7.64 12.73
C ILE A 17 13.94 8.56 12.48
N THR A 18 12.78 8.25 13.06
CA THR A 18 11.56 9.06 12.98
C THR A 18 10.86 9.13 14.33
N ASP A 19 10.21 10.25 14.59
CA ASP A 19 9.50 10.51 15.85
C ASP A 19 8.12 9.83 15.92
N SER A 20 7.60 9.34 14.80
CA SER A 20 6.28 8.71 14.73
C SER A 20 6.31 7.35 14.03
N PRO A 21 5.71 6.31 14.62
CA PRO A 21 5.53 5.01 13.98
C PRO A 21 4.33 4.99 13.02
N LEU A 22 3.53 6.06 12.94
CA LEU A 22 2.31 6.10 12.15
C LEU A 22 2.58 6.03 10.65
N ARG A 23 1.66 5.41 9.91
CA ARG A 23 1.75 5.30 8.46
C ARG A 23 1.41 6.63 7.77
N ARG A 24 2.31 7.08 6.90
CA ARG A 24 2.31 8.42 6.27
C ARG A 24 1.05 8.83 5.53
N ALA A 25 0.32 7.90 4.91
CA ALA A 25 -0.82 8.26 4.07
C ALA A 25 -2.20 7.87 4.65
N CYS A 26 -2.27 7.33 5.87
CA CYS A 26 -3.54 7.21 6.60
C CYS A 26 -3.45 7.94 7.95
N MET A 27 -2.27 7.99 8.57
CA MET A 27 -2.01 8.64 9.85
C MET A 27 -2.85 8.10 11.01
N GLU A 28 -3.47 6.94 10.85
CA GLU A 28 -4.42 6.35 11.80
C GLU A 28 -3.80 5.25 12.68
N THR A 29 -2.80 4.54 12.18
CA THR A 29 -2.19 3.39 12.87
C THR A 29 -0.71 3.23 12.49
N GLU A 30 0.01 2.44 13.28
CA GLU A 30 1.42 2.11 13.04
C GLU A 30 1.63 1.47 11.66
N GLU A 31 2.72 1.87 11.01
CA GLU A 31 3.13 1.33 9.72
C GLU A 31 3.74 -0.07 9.89
N THR A 32 2.90 -1.10 9.84
CA THR A 32 3.30 -2.52 9.84
C THR A 32 3.13 -3.14 8.45
N PRO A 33 3.78 -4.28 8.14
CA PRO A 33 3.58 -4.96 6.85
C PRO A 33 2.10 -5.35 6.65
N ILE A 34 1.46 -5.85 7.71
CA ILE A 34 0.04 -6.26 7.67
C ILE A 34 -0.85 -5.07 7.35
N HIS A 35 -0.64 -3.94 8.04
CA HIS A 35 -1.44 -2.75 7.80
C HIS A 35 -1.27 -2.25 6.36
N VAL A 36 -0.02 -2.11 5.89
CA VAL A 36 0.30 -1.63 4.53
C VAL A 36 -0.28 -2.55 3.46
N MET A 37 -0.24 -3.87 3.65
CA MET A 37 -0.66 -4.83 2.63
C MET A 37 -2.17 -5.01 2.57
N LEU A 38 -2.86 -5.05 3.73
CA LEU A 38 -4.22 -5.57 3.84
C LEU A 38 -5.24 -4.56 4.38
N GLN A 39 -4.83 -3.55 5.16
CA GLN A 39 -5.77 -2.77 5.98
C GLN A 39 -5.76 -1.27 5.68
N CYS A 40 -4.77 -0.81 4.91
CA CYS A 40 -4.56 0.62 4.73
C CYS A 40 -5.29 1.15 3.49
N ASN A 41 -6.42 1.84 3.70
CA ASN A 41 -7.18 2.47 2.61
C ASN A 41 -6.33 3.40 1.75
N GLY A 42 -5.51 4.27 2.37
CA GLY A 42 -4.65 5.15 1.59
C GLY A 42 -3.50 4.44 0.83
N ILE A 43 -3.22 3.15 1.06
CA ILE A 43 -2.34 2.35 0.16
C ILE A 43 -3.19 1.76 -0.96
N ALA A 44 -4.39 1.28 -0.65
CA ALA A 44 -5.33 0.76 -1.65
C ALA A 44 -5.64 1.82 -2.72
N GLU A 45 -5.89 3.07 -2.32
CA GLU A 45 -6.10 4.20 -3.22
C GLU A 45 -4.85 4.52 -4.06
N GLN A 46 -3.67 4.56 -3.43
CA GLN A 46 -2.41 4.77 -4.16
C GLN A 46 -2.14 3.67 -5.19
N ARG A 47 -2.45 2.41 -4.85
CA ARG A 47 -2.32 1.26 -5.75
C ARG A 47 -3.32 1.37 -6.88
N ALA A 48 -4.58 1.69 -6.61
CA ALA A 48 -5.60 1.88 -7.64
C ALA A 48 -5.22 3.00 -8.62
N ALA A 49 -4.67 4.11 -8.10
CA ALA A 49 -4.22 5.24 -8.92
C ALA A 49 -3.00 4.90 -9.80
N HIS A 50 -2.11 4.01 -9.36
CA HIS A 50 -0.88 3.67 -10.10
C HIS A 50 -1.00 2.42 -10.98
N LEU A 51 -1.74 1.41 -10.53
CA LEU A 51 -1.84 0.09 -11.17
C LEU A 51 -3.19 -0.11 -11.87
N GLY A 52 -4.14 0.82 -11.69
CA GLY A 52 -5.54 0.59 -12.02
C GLY A 52 -6.27 -0.16 -10.91
N SER A 53 -7.60 -0.16 -11.00
CA SER A 53 -8.44 -0.91 -10.07
C SER A 53 -8.58 -2.37 -10.50
N SER A 54 -9.03 -3.24 -9.60
CA SER A 54 -9.40 -4.61 -10.00
C SER A 54 -10.56 -4.64 -10.99
N ALA A 55 -11.42 -3.61 -11.01
CA ALA A 55 -12.50 -3.52 -11.99
C ALA A 55 -11.95 -3.31 -13.40
N THR A 56 -10.88 -2.53 -13.54
CA THR A 56 -10.18 -2.32 -14.82
C THR A 56 -9.27 -3.49 -15.21
N LEU A 57 -8.97 -4.41 -14.27
CA LEU A 57 -8.22 -5.63 -14.60
C LEU A 57 -9.06 -6.59 -15.45
N HIS A 58 -10.37 -6.69 -15.22
CA HIS A 58 -11.23 -7.56 -16.03
C HIS A 58 -11.23 -7.08 -17.50
N GLU A 59 -11.44 -5.79 -17.72
CA GLU A 59 -11.36 -5.16 -19.05
C GLU A 59 -9.99 -5.38 -19.70
N ALA A 60 -8.90 -5.22 -18.95
CA ALA A 60 -7.55 -5.44 -19.46
C ALA A 60 -7.24 -6.92 -19.78
N LEU A 61 -7.85 -7.87 -19.07
CA LEU A 61 -7.69 -9.31 -19.32
C LEU A 61 -8.50 -9.77 -20.54
N ASP A 62 -9.69 -9.20 -20.72
CA ASP A 62 -10.52 -9.43 -21.90
C ASP A 62 -9.79 -8.94 -23.18
N ASP A 63 -9.12 -7.79 -23.12
CA ASP A 63 -8.29 -7.24 -24.21
C ASP A 63 -7.07 -8.12 -24.56
N LEU A 64 -6.59 -8.93 -23.60
CA LEU A 64 -5.49 -9.88 -23.80
C LEU A 64 -5.96 -11.23 -24.38
N GLY A 65 -7.27 -11.41 -24.62
CA GLY A 65 -7.83 -12.63 -25.19
C GLY A 65 -7.74 -13.85 -24.28
N ALA A 66 -7.59 -13.63 -22.96
CA ALA A 66 -7.52 -14.70 -21.97
C ALA A 66 -8.94 -15.14 -21.56
N CYS A 67 -9.61 -15.88 -22.45
CA CYS A 67 -10.79 -16.69 -22.14
C CYS A 67 -10.38 -18.15 -21.86
#